data_AF-A0A2T9YEC4-F1
#
_entry.id   AF-A0A2T9YEC4-F1
#
_cell.length_a   1.000
_cell.length_b   1.000
_cell.length_c   1.000
_cell.angle_alpha   90.00
_cell.angle_beta   90.00
_cell.angle_gamma   90.00
#
_symmetry.space_group_name_H-M   'P 1'
#
loop_
_entity.id
_entity.type
_entity.pdbx_description
1 polymer ?
#
loop_
_entity_poly.entity_id
_entity_poly.type
_entity_poly.pdbx_seq_one_letter_code
_entity_poly.pdbx_strand_id
1 'polypeptide(L)'
;MSAPKAIAQMIFIGGKIIRQAFKDAYKQASINSAAARAAAGNAKSEESSNDSITKKTGIALDESKKILNVEDLSDMEAIKKKYEHMFKINDPKDGGSFYIQSKIIRAFERIQIENAENLRRKELEEQQNSAVENQEPSAPNEIKNENQEKKELDTEQNGPEIQETLYQMTNQRTVPNIFINRQHIGGNDSLNDLVLQDKLKNML
;
A
#
# COMPACT_ATOMS: atom_id res chain seq x y z
N MET A 1 65.93 33.70 -8.22
CA MET A 1 65.08 32.49 -8.20
C MET A 1 64.38 32.41 -9.54
N SER A 2 64.42 31.26 -10.24
CA SER A 2 63.87 31.16 -11.59
C SER A 2 62.34 31.17 -11.55
N ALA A 3 61.73 32.22 -12.09
CA ALA A 3 60.28 32.46 -12.17
C ALA A 3 59.41 31.21 -12.49
N PRO A 4 59.79 30.29 -13.40
CA PRO A 4 59.01 29.08 -13.65
C PRO A 4 58.84 28.15 -12.44
N LYS A 5 59.81 28.09 -11.52
CA LYS A 5 59.70 27.26 -10.29
C LYS A 5 58.70 27.85 -9.28
N ALA A 6 58.62 29.18 -9.18
CA ALA A 6 57.66 29.85 -8.31
C ALA A 6 56.22 29.72 -8.83
N ILE A 7 56.04 29.80 -10.16
CA ILE A 7 54.74 29.62 -10.81
C ILE A 7 54.23 28.18 -10.63
N ALA A 8 55.10 27.17 -10.81
CA ALA A 8 54.73 25.77 -10.59
C ALA A 8 54.30 25.47 -9.14
N GLN A 9 54.98 26.09 -8.15
CA GLN A 9 54.63 25.94 -6.74
C GLN A 9 53.27 26.56 -6.40
N MET A 10 52.95 27.74 -6.95
CA MET A 10 51.65 28.39 -6.79
C MET A 10 50.50 27.53 -7.35
N ILE A 11 50.68 26.94 -8.53
CA ILE A 11 49.67 26.05 -9.14
C ILE A 11 49.44 24.80 -8.28
N PHE A 12 50.51 24.20 -7.75
CA PHE A 12 50.43 22.98 -6.95
C PHE A 12 49.75 23.21 -5.58
N ILE A 13 50.00 24.37 -4.96
CA ILE A 13 49.38 24.76 -3.68
C ILE A 13 47.90 25.13 -3.90
N GLY A 14 47.59 25.90 -4.95
CA GLY A 14 46.21 26.27 -5.29
C GLY A 14 45.32 25.06 -5.60
N GLY A 15 45.85 24.06 -6.33
CA GLY A 15 45.11 22.84 -6.66
C GLY A 15 44.74 21.95 -5.46
N LYS A 16 45.57 21.93 -4.40
CA LYS A 16 45.29 21.15 -3.19
C LYS A 16 44.13 21.72 -2.36
N ILE A 17 44.05 23.05 -2.25
CA ILE A 17 43.03 23.74 -1.45
C ILE A 17 41.64 23.55 -2.07
N ILE A 18 41.53 23.70 -3.39
CA ILE A 18 40.27 23.53 -4.13
C ILE A 18 39.75 22.08 -4.01
N ARG A 19 40.64 21.09 -4.13
CA ARG A 19 40.25 19.67 -4.02
C ARG A 19 39.72 19.32 -2.63
N GLN A 20 40.31 19.87 -1.56
CA GLN A 20 39.86 19.61 -0.20
C GLN A 20 38.49 20.26 0.06
N ALA A 21 38.30 21.51 -0.39
CA ALA A 21 37.02 22.21 -0.28
C ALA A 21 35.88 21.50 -1.02
N PHE A 22 36.12 20.97 -2.22
CA PHE A 22 35.12 20.18 -2.95
C PHE A 22 34.75 18.88 -2.23
N LYS A 23 35.71 18.16 -1.64
CA LYS A 23 35.44 16.94 -0.86
C LYS A 23 34.61 17.23 0.38
N ASP A 24 34.94 18.30 1.09
CA ASP A 24 34.25 18.70 2.31
C ASP A 24 32.82 19.17 1.98
N ALA A 25 32.63 19.95 0.91
CA ALA A 25 31.32 20.35 0.41
C ALA A 25 30.48 19.15 -0.09
N TYR A 26 31.10 18.18 -0.77
CA TYR A 26 30.41 16.96 -1.23
C TYR A 26 29.93 16.11 -0.04
N LYS A 27 30.79 15.93 0.97
CA LYS A 27 30.44 15.26 2.23
C LYS A 27 29.36 16.03 3.00
N GLN A 28 29.40 17.36 2.98
CA GLN A 28 28.40 18.19 3.66
C GLN A 28 27.05 18.20 2.93
N ALA A 29 27.03 18.09 1.60
CA ALA A 29 25.80 17.93 0.81
C ALA A 29 25.15 16.55 1.00
N SER A 30 25.94 15.48 1.14
CA SER A 30 25.40 14.15 1.44
C SER A 30 24.89 14.03 2.88
N ILE A 31 25.56 14.67 3.84
CA ILE A 31 25.10 14.70 5.24
C ILE A 31 23.88 15.61 5.40
N ASN A 32 23.81 16.76 4.74
CA ASN A 32 22.62 17.62 4.79
C ASN A 32 21.41 16.98 4.12
N SER A 33 21.59 16.18 3.05
CA SER A 33 20.50 15.42 2.45
C SER A 33 20.07 14.21 3.28
N ALA A 34 20.98 13.56 4.01
CA ALA A 34 20.66 12.48 4.94
C ALA A 34 20.02 13.01 6.26
N ALA A 35 20.51 14.12 6.80
CA ALA A 35 19.98 14.77 7.99
C ALA A 35 18.63 15.47 7.71
N ALA A 36 18.42 16.04 6.51
CA ALA A 36 17.10 16.51 6.09
C ALA A 36 16.10 15.36 5.93
N ARG A 37 16.55 14.17 5.47
CA ARG A 37 15.71 12.96 5.42
C ARG A 37 15.41 12.40 6.82
N ALA A 38 16.35 12.47 7.75
CA ALA A 38 16.15 12.05 9.14
C ALA A 38 15.27 13.04 9.94
N ALA A 39 15.39 14.35 9.68
CA ALA A 39 14.52 15.38 10.26
C ALA A 39 13.10 15.35 9.67
N ALA A 40 12.93 14.95 8.42
CA ALA A 40 11.62 14.71 7.80
C ALA A 40 10.89 13.47 8.36
N GLY A 41 11.56 12.61 9.11
CA GLY A 41 10.96 11.44 9.77
C GLY A 41 10.17 11.77 11.06
N ASN A 42 10.21 13.01 11.53
CA ASN A 42 9.59 13.43 12.81
C ASN A 42 8.73 14.71 12.69
N ALA A 43 8.14 14.97 11.52
CA ALA A 43 7.02 15.91 11.41
C ALA A 43 5.71 15.14 11.64
N LYS A 44 5.22 15.17 12.88
CA LYS A 44 3.91 14.65 13.26
C LYS A 44 2.80 15.37 12.47
N SER A 45 2.01 14.56 11.78
CA SER A 45 0.57 14.72 11.55
C SER A 45 0.07 16.03 10.91
N GLU A 46 -0.01 16.01 9.58
CA GLU A 46 -1.13 16.60 8.85
C GLU A 46 -1.48 15.64 7.71
N GLU A 47 -2.35 14.69 8.03
CA GLU A 47 -3.36 14.02 7.18
C GLU A 47 -3.23 14.16 5.65
N SER A 48 -2.14 13.68 5.07
CA SER A 48 -2.07 13.33 3.65
C SER A 48 -0.79 12.58 3.39
N SER A 49 -0.84 11.30 3.74
CA SER A 49 0.10 10.27 3.34
C SER A 49 0.15 10.18 1.82
N ASN A 50 0.82 11.14 1.15
CA ASN A 50 1.56 10.93 -0.11
C ASN A 50 0.91 9.95 -1.10
N ASP A 51 -0.41 10.08 -1.32
CA ASP A 51 -1.20 9.10 -2.06
C ASP A 51 -0.65 9.00 -3.47
N SER A 52 -0.55 7.77 -3.98
CA SER A 52 -0.04 7.48 -5.32
C SER A 52 -0.77 8.30 -6.39
N ILE A 53 -2.06 8.60 -6.16
CA ILE A 53 -2.87 9.39 -7.09
C ILE A 53 -2.55 10.88 -6.95
N THR A 54 -2.44 11.41 -5.73
CA THR A 54 -2.02 12.81 -5.49
C THR A 54 -0.65 13.12 -6.10
N LYS A 55 0.28 12.14 -6.10
CA LYS A 55 1.57 12.27 -6.79
C LYS A 55 1.43 12.35 -8.32
N LYS A 56 0.43 11.68 -8.91
CA LYS A 56 0.17 11.69 -10.35
C LYS A 56 -0.53 12.97 -10.80
N THR A 57 -1.54 13.43 -10.06
CA THR A 57 -2.39 14.56 -10.46
C THR A 57 -1.88 15.91 -9.91
N GLY A 58 -1.08 15.89 -8.84
CA GLY A 58 -0.61 17.08 -8.14
C GLY A 58 -1.72 17.82 -7.38
N ILE A 59 -2.84 17.15 -7.09
CA ILE A 59 -3.96 17.72 -6.33
C ILE A 59 -4.59 16.66 -5.40
N ALA A 60 -4.88 17.06 -4.17
CA ALA A 60 -5.49 16.18 -3.18
C ALA A 60 -7.00 15.98 -3.46
N LEU A 61 -7.56 14.87 -2.97
CA LEU A 61 -8.99 14.58 -3.15
C LEU A 61 -9.87 15.63 -2.46
N ASP A 62 -9.51 16.07 -1.26
CA ASP A 62 -10.27 17.08 -0.51
C ASP A 62 -10.21 18.47 -1.16
N GLU A 63 -9.07 18.82 -1.75
CA GLU A 63 -8.94 20.05 -2.55
C GLU A 63 -9.84 19.98 -3.79
N SER A 64 -9.91 18.81 -4.43
CA SER A 64 -10.74 18.58 -5.61
C SER A 64 -12.24 18.71 -5.28
N LYS A 65 -12.66 18.17 -4.14
CA LYS A 65 -14.02 18.33 -3.59
C LYS A 65 -14.38 19.79 -3.35
N LYS A 66 -13.47 20.56 -2.75
CA LYS A 66 -13.65 22.00 -2.50
C LYS A 66 -13.75 22.81 -3.79
N ILE A 67 -12.91 22.52 -4.78
CA ILE A 67 -12.92 23.23 -6.08
C ILE A 67 -14.25 23.04 -6.82
N LEU A 68 -14.80 21.82 -6.83
CA LEU A 68 -16.07 21.53 -7.49
C LEU A 68 -17.29 21.75 -6.58
N ASN A 69 -17.08 22.14 -5.33
CA ASN A 69 -18.11 22.30 -4.30
C ASN A 69 -19.01 21.04 -4.19
N VAL A 70 -18.38 19.88 -3.98
CA VAL A 70 -19.03 18.57 -3.85
C VAL A 70 -18.57 17.89 -2.56
N GLU A 71 -19.52 17.33 -1.81
CA GLU A 71 -19.24 16.56 -0.59
C GLU A 71 -19.27 15.05 -0.91
N ASP A 72 -20.28 14.62 -1.66
CA ASP A 72 -20.49 13.23 -2.10
C ASP A 72 -19.84 12.94 -3.46
N LEU A 73 -19.10 11.83 -3.52
CA LEU A 73 -18.42 11.34 -4.73
C LEU A 73 -19.25 10.31 -5.52
N SER A 74 -20.45 9.95 -5.03
CA SER A 74 -21.25 8.86 -5.57
C SER A 74 -21.96 9.21 -6.87
N ASP A 75 -22.36 10.46 -7.07
CA ASP A 75 -23.08 10.91 -8.26
C ASP A 75 -22.13 11.59 -9.26
N MET A 76 -21.59 10.79 -10.18
CA MET A 76 -20.70 11.29 -11.23
C MET A 76 -21.40 12.22 -12.23
N GLU A 77 -22.72 12.09 -12.42
CA GLU A 77 -23.44 12.99 -13.32
C GLU A 77 -23.58 14.39 -12.73
N ALA A 78 -23.90 14.49 -11.43
CA ALA A 78 -23.96 15.77 -10.74
C ALA A 78 -22.59 16.46 -10.70
N ILE A 79 -21.52 15.69 -10.45
CA ILE A 79 -20.14 16.19 -10.47
C ILE A 79 -19.78 16.72 -11.86
N LYS A 80 -20.13 15.98 -12.92
CA LYS A 80 -19.90 16.41 -14.31
C LYS A 80 -20.63 17.71 -14.63
N LYS A 81 -21.90 17.86 -14.23
CA LYS A 81 -22.67 19.11 -14.42
C LYS A 81 -22.01 20.29 -13.71
N LYS A 82 -21.53 20.09 -12.47
CA LYS A 82 -20.80 21.12 -11.72
C LYS A 82 -19.48 21.48 -12.39
N TYR A 83 -18.73 20.48 -12.86
CA TYR A 83 -17.51 20.69 -13.65
C TYR A 83 -17.80 21.53 -14.91
N GLU A 84 -18.79 21.15 -15.72
CA GLU A 84 -19.16 21.87 -16.95
C GLU A 84 -19.54 23.33 -16.67
N HIS A 85 -20.32 23.55 -15.61
CA HIS A 85 -20.71 24.89 -15.18
C HIS A 85 -19.50 25.73 -14.76
N MET A 86 -18.63 25.20 -13.89
CA MET A 86 -17.42 25.91 -13.43
C MET A 86 -16.43 26.14 -14.56
N PHE A 87 -16.29 25.18 -15.47
CA PHE A 87 -15.41 25.28 -16.62
C PHE A 87 -15.86 26.38 -17.58
N LYS A 88 -17.16 26.45 -17.87
CA LYS A 88 -17.77 27.46 -18.74
C LYS A 88 -17.65 28.87 -18.16
N ILE A 89 -17.94 29.06 -16.87
CA ILE A 89 -17.85 30.38 -16.22
C ILE A 89 -16.42 30.91 -16.22
N ASN A 90 -15.43 30.01 -16.15
CA ASN A 90 -14.01 30.38 -16.06
C ASN A 90 -13.28 30.29 -17.39
N ASP A 91 -13.98 30.25 -18.54
CA ASP A 91 -13.32 30.22 -19.85
C ASP A 91 -12.37 31.42 -20.04
N PRO A 92 -11.09 31.21 -20.37
CA PRO A 92 -10.14 32.28 -20.69
C PRO A 92 -10.64 33.22 -21.76
N LYS A 93 -11.51 32.74 -22.68
CA LYS A 93 -12.12 33.56 -23.73
C LYS A 93 -13.19 34.50 -23.18
N ASP A 94 -13.87 34.11 -22.11
CA ASP A 94 -14.97 34.84 -21.49
C ASP A 94 -14.52 35.63 -20.24
N GLY A 95 -13.22 35.91 -20.11
CA GLY A 95 -12.65 36.69 -19.01
C GLY A 95 -12.22 35.87 -17.78
N GLY A 96 -12.28 34.54 -17.86
CA GLY A 96 -11.67 33.66 -16.88
C GLY A 96 -10.15 33.58 -17.00
N SER A 97 -9.53 32.70 -16.21
CA SER A 97 -8.08 32.47 -16.28
C SER A 97 -7.74 31.02 -16.63
N PHE A 98 -6.71 30.85 -17.45
CA PHE A 98 -6.19 29.53 -17.80
C PHE A 98 -5.77 28.71 -16.57
N TYR A 99 -5.27 29.40 -15.54
CA TYR A 99 -4.89 28.77 -14.28
C TYR A 99 -6.11 28.17 -13.56
N ILE A 100 -7.20 28.92 -13.43
CA ILE A 100 -8.42 28.44 -12.77
C ILE A 100 -9.05 27.29 -13.55
N GLN A 101 -9.13 27.38 -14.88
CA GLN A 101 -9.59 26.24 -15.68
C GLN A 101 -8.71 25.00 -15.50
N SER A 102 -7.39 25.16 -15.52
CA SER A 102 -6.47 24.05 -15.30
C SER A 102 -6.67 23.40 -13.94
N LYS A 103 -7.00 24.19 -12.90
CA LYS A 103 -7.33 23.68 -11.56
C LYS A 103 -8.66 22.93 -11.54
N ILE A 104 -9.68 23.42 -12.23
CA ILE A 104 -10.98 22.77 -12.36
C ILE A 104 -10.84 21.42 -13.09
N ILE A 105 -10.09 21.38 -14.18
CA ILE A 105 -9.81 20.14 -14.93
C ILE A 105 -9.10 19.11 -14.03
N ARG A 106 -8.00 19.51 -13.39
CA ARG A 106 -7.23 18.60 -12.50
C ARG A 106 -8.06 18.07 -11.34
N ALA A 107 -8.90 18.92 -10.75
CA ALA A 107 -9.82 18.50 -9.69
C ALA A 107 -10.80 17.42 -10.19
N PHE A 108 -11.38 17.62 -11.37
CA PHE A 108 -12.29 16.65 -11.98
C PHE A 108 -11.57 15.33 -12.35
N GLU A 109 -10.36 15.40 -12.92
CA GLU A 109 -9.52 14.23 -13.19
C GLU A 109 -9.21 13.42 -11.92
N ARG A 110 -8.86 14.09 -10.81
CA ARG A 110 -8.58 13.41 -9.53
C ARG A 110 -9.80 12.63 -9.02
N ILE A 111 -10.99 13.21 -9.15
CA ILE A 111 -12.26 12.58 -8.74
C ILE A 111 -12.60 11.40 -9.65
N GLN A 112 -12.41 11.54 -10.97
CA GLN A 112 -12.62 10.44 -11.91
C GLN A 112 -11.70 9.25 -11.62
N ILE A 113 -10.43 9.51 -11.34
CA ILE A 113 -9.48 8.46 -10.98
C ILE A 113 -9.90 7.77 -9.67
N GLU A 114 -10.31 8.53 -8.65
CA GLU A 114 -10.77 7.96 -7.38
C GLU A 114 -11.98 7.03 -7.60
N ASN A 115 -12.96 7.48 -8.38
CA ASN A 115 -14.15 6.69 -8.65
C ASN A 115 -13.86 5.46 -9.52
N ALA A 116 -12.93 5.55 -10.47
CA ALA A 116 -12.48 4.39 -11.23
C ALA A 116 -11.74 3.37 -10.35
N GLU A 117 -10.90 3.83 -9.43
CA GLU A 117 -10.22 2.95 -8.46
C GLU A 117 -11.21 2.34 -7.46
N ASN A 118 -12.23 3.08 -7.03
CA ASN A 118 -13.29 2.55 -6.19
C ASN A 118 -14.16 1.51 -6.92
N LEU A 119 -14.46 1.73 -8.20
CA LEU A 119 -15.16 0.74 -9.02
C LEU A 119 -14.32 -0.53 -9.18
N ARG A 120 -13.03 -0.39 -9.51
CA ARG A 120 -12.10 -1.53 -9.55
C ARG A 120 -12.00 -2.25 -8.22
N ARG A 121 -11.92 -1.51 -7.11
CA ARG A 121 -11.88 -2.09 -5.77
C ARG A 121 -13.15 -2.86 -5.48
N LYS A 122 -14.32 -2.31 -5.82
CA LYS A 122 -15.60 -3.03 -5.73
C LYS A 122 -15.65 -4.25 -6.63
N GLU A 123 -15.19 -4.18 -7.87
CA GLU A 123 -15.12 -5.33 -8.77
C GLU A 123 -14.19 -6.41 -8.23
N LEU A 124 -13.06 -6.03 -7.62
CA LEU A 124 -12.13 -6.95 -6.98
C LEU A 124 -12.71 -7.55 -5.69
N GLU A 125 -13.42 -6.75 -4.90
CA GLU A 125 -14.17 -7.20 -3.72
C GLU A 125 -15.34 -8.09 -4.12
N GLU A 126 -16.02 -7.82 -5.22
CA GLU A 126 -17.09 -8.62 -5.80
C GLU A 126 -16.53 -9.90 -6.42
N GLN A 127 -15.34 -9.88 -7.03
CA GLN A 127 -14.65 -11.09 -7.52
C GLN A 127 -14.10 -11.94 -6.38
N GLN A 128 -13.62 -11.32 -5.30
CA GLN A 128 -13.29 -12.03 -4.06
C GLN A 128 -14.56 -12.57 -3.40
N ASN A 129 -15.62 -11.77 -3.36
CA ASN A 129 -16.91 -12.17 -2.83
C ASN A 129 -17.61 -13.19 -3.71
N SER A 130 -17.41 -13.25 -5.03
CA SER A 130 -18.00 -14.25 -5.94
C SER A 130 -17.11 -15.46 -6.20
N ALA A 131 -15.81 -15.37 -5.91
CA ALA A 131 -15.00 -16.53 -5.54
C ALA A 131 -15.47 -17.12 -4.20
N VAL A 132 -16.05 -16.29 -3.33
CA VAL A 132 -16.75 -16.70 -2.10
C VAL A 132 -18.25 -16.97 -2.34
N GLU A 133 -18.92 -16.52 -3.42
CA GLU A 133 -20.38 -16.64 -3.67
C GLU A 133 -20.72 -17.76 -4.67
N ASN A 134 -19.71 -18.34 -5.33
CA ASN A 134 -19.76 -19.78 -5.62
C ASN A 134 -19.59 -20.65 -4.35
N GLN A 135 -19.55 -20.00 -3.18
CA GLN A 135 -19.98 -20.55 -1.89
C GLN A 135 -20.98 -19.58 -1.24
N GLU A 136 -22.16 -19.41 -1.85
CA GLU A 136 -23.35 -19.29 -0.99
C GLU A 136 -23.20 -20.41 0.06
N PRO A 137 -23.23 -20.11 1.38
CA PRO A 137 -23.50 -21.14 2.37
C PRO A 137 -24.97 -21.51 2.18
N SER A 138 -25.27 -22.21 1.07
CA SER A 138 -26.12 -23.39 1.13
C SER A 138 -25.67 -24.09 2.41
N ALA A 139 -26.55 -24.00 3.43
CA ALA A 139 -26.33 -24.50 4.78
C ALA A 139 -25.28 -25.59 4.73
N PRO A 140 -24.06 -25.37 5.31
CA PRO A 140 -22.84 -26.09 4.95
C PRO A 140 -23.27 -27.50 4.71
N ASN A 141 -23.30 -27.90 3.44
CA ASN A 141 -24.02 -29.08 3.00
C ASN A 141 -23.51 -30.17 3.89
N GLU A 142 -24.33 -30.54 4.89
CA GLU A 142 -23.86 -30.93 6.21
C GLU A 142 -22.91 -32.09 5.97
N ILE A 143 -21.60 -31.79 5.89
CA ILE A 143 -20.61 -32.83 5.90
C ILE A 143 -20.70 -33.20 7.36
N LYS A 144 -21.63 -34.11 7.63
CA LYS A 144 -21.72 -34.86 8.85
C LYS A 144 -20.41 -35.63 8.90
N ASN A 145 -19.36 -34.92 9.29
CA ASN A 145 -18.12 -35.50 9.73
C ASN A 145 -18.50 -36.09 11.07
N GLU A 146 -18.99 -37.33 11.04
CA GLU A 146 -19.48 -38.05 12.21
C GLU A 146 -18.39 -38.19 13.29
N ASN A 147 -17.13 -37.78 13.02
CA ASN A 147 -15.99 -37.86 13.95
C ASN A 147 -15.02 -36.65 13.86
N GLN A 148 -15.50 -35.41 14.00
CA GLN A 148 -14.59 -34.27 14.21
C GLN A 148 -14.19 -34.16 15.68
N GLU A 149 -12.97 -34.59 16.02
CA GLU A 149 -12.42 -34.46 17.38
C GLU A 149 -11.59 -33.17 17.51
N LYS A 150 -12.01 -32.28 18.41
CA LYS A 150 -11.30 -31.03 18.74
C LYS A 150 -10.71 -31.16 20.15
N LYS A 151 -9.40 -30.98 20.30
CA LYS A 151 -8.69 -31.06 21.58
C LYS A 151 -7.97 -29.75 21.88
N GLU A 152 -8.35 -29.10 22.98
CA GLU A 152 -7.76 -27.85 23.43
C GLU A 152 -6.59 -28.16 24.39
N LEU A 153 -5.37 -28.02 23.90
CA LEU A 153 -4.14 -28.43 24.60
C LEU A 153 -3.90 -27.69 25.92
N ASP A 154 -4.35 -26.45 26.03
CA ASP A 154 -4.22 -25.62 27.24
C ASP A 154 -5.12 -26.09 28.39
N THR A 155 -6.21 -26.80 28.08
CA THR A 155 -7.16 -27.32 29.07
C THR A 155 -6.84 -28.73 29.57
N GLU A 156 -5.91 -29.42 28.92
CA GLU A 156 -5.53 -30.80 29.23
C GLU A 156 -4.37 -30.87 30.22
N GLN A 157 -4.49 -31.74 31.23
CA GLN A 157 -3.40 -31.96 32.19
C GLN A 157 -2.11 -32.43 31.51
N ASN A 158 -2.24 -33.19 30.43
CA ASN A 158 -1.11 -33.72 29.64
C ASN A 158 -0.86 -32.90 28.36
N GLY A 159 -1.41 -31.70 28.25
CA GLY A 159 -1.26 -30.82 27.08
C GLY A 159 0.20 -30.64 26.60
N PRO A 160 1.15 -30.35 27.49
CA PRO A 160 2.56 -30.21 27.11
C PRO A 160 3.18 -31.49 26.52
N GLU A 161 2.80 -32.66 27.02
CA GLU A 161 3.29 -33.96 26.53
C GLU A 161 2.70 -34.28 25.15
N ILE A 162 1.42 -33.94 24.94
CA ILE A 162 0.76 -34.05 23.63
C ILE A 162 1.42 -33.09 22.63
N GLN A 163 1.74 -31.87 23.01
CA GLN A 163 2.41 -30.91 22.12
C GLN A 163 3.82 -31.38 21.72
N GLU A 164 4.58 -31.96 22.65
CA GLU A 164 5.91 -32.49 22.37
C GLU A 164 5.85 -33.72 21.45
N THR A 165 4.90 -34.64 21.68
CA THR A 165 4.70 -35.79 20.79
C THR A 165 4.24 -35.36 19.38
N LEU A 166 3.32 -34.39 19.29
CA LEU A 166 2.92 -33.78 18.02
C LEU A 166 4.11 -33.13 17.30
N TYR A 167 4.98 -32.42 18.04
CA TYR A 167 6.19 -31.86 17.46
C TYR A 167 7.12 -32.94 16.92
N GLN A 168 7.33 -34.04 17.64
CA GLN A 168 8.17 -35.15 17.17
C GLN A 168 7.60 -35.84 15.93
N MET A 169 6.27 -35.94 15.81
CA MET A 169 5.61 -36.56 14.66
C MET A 169 5.54 -35.65 13.43
N THR A 170 5.35 -34.35 13.63
CA THR A 170 5.00 -33.40 12.55
C THR A 170 6.06 -32.34 12.28
N ASN A 171 7.06 -32.20 13.16
CA ASN A 171 7.98 -31.07 13.24
C ASN A 171 7.30 -29.69 13.40
N GLN A 172 6.02 -29.65 13.80
CA GLN A 172 5.26 -28.42 14.02
C GLN A 172 5.03 -28.17 15.52
N ARG A 173 5.46 -27.01 16.04
CA ARG A 173 5.26 -26.60 17.44
C ARG A 173 4.01 -25.76 17.67
N THR A 174 3.44 -25.20 16.61
CA THR A 174 2.32 -24.26 16.67
C THR A 174 0.99 -24.97 16.53
N VAL A 175 0.00 -24.50 17.29
CA VAL A 175 -1.41 -24.80 17.06
C VAL A 175 -1.98 -23.79 16.04
N PRO A 176 -2.99 -24.17 15.23
CA PRO A 176 -3.60 -25.50 15.14
C PRO A 176 -2.70 -26.51 14.43
N ASN A 177 -2.76 -27.77 14.85
CA ASN A 177 -2.10 -28.92 14.20
C ASN A 177 -3.19 -29.89 13.74
N ILE A 178 -3.46 -29.90 12.43
CA ILE A 178 -4.66 -30.49 11.84
C ILE A 178 -4.32 -31.83 11.21
N PHE A 179 -5.16 -32.84 11.47
CA PHE A 179 -5.07 -34.16 10.86
C PHE A 179 -6.39 -34.53 10.20
N ILE A 180 -6.32 -35.10 9.01
CA ILE A 180 -7.48 -35.62 8.27
C ILE A 180 -7.13 -37.04 7.84
N ASN A 181 -7.98 -38.02 8.13
CA ASN A 181 -7.73 -39.44 7.81
C ASN A 181 -6.35 -39.94 8.25
N ARG A 182 -5.93 -39.57 9.47
CA ARG A 182 -4.61 -39.86 10.09
C ARG A 182 -3.40 -39.26 9.36
N GLN A 183 -3.62 -38.42 8.35
CA GLN A 183 -2.58 -37.67 7.66
C GLN A 183 -2.45 -36.26 8.25
N HIS A 184 -1.22 -35.85 8.53
CA HIS A 184 -0.92 -34.49 8.98
C HIS A 184 -1.10 -33.49 7.83
N ILE A 185 -1.89 -32.44 8.07
CA ILE A 185 -2.19 -31.38 7.11
C ILE A 185 -1.39 -30.11 7.40
N GLY A 186 -1.15 -29.81 8.68
CA GLY A 186 -0.44 -28.60 9.11
C GLY A 186 -1.35 -27.64 9.87
N GLY A 187 -1.16 -26.34 9.61
CA GLY A 187 -1.90 -25.26 10.27
C GLY A 187 -3.08 -24.72 9.47
N ASN A 188 -3.56 -23.55 9.88
CA ASN A 188 -4.68 -22.86 9.21
C ASN A 188 -4.34 -22.55 7.75
N ASP A 189 -3.15 -22.02 7.48
CA ASP A 189 -2.69 -21.68 6.14
C ASP A 189 -2.67 -22.91 5.22
N SER A 190 -2.14 -24.04 5.71
CA SER A 190 -2.08 -25.30 4.96
C SER A 190 -3.47 -25.87 4.67
N LEU A 191 -4.41 -25.73 5.62
CA LEU A 191 -5.81 -26.11 5.39
C LEU A 191 -6.45 -25.25 4.31
N ASN A 192 -6.27 -23.93 4.37
CA ASN A 192 -6.80 -23.00 3.36
C ASN A 192 -6.20 -23.28 1.98
N ASP A 193 -4.91 -23.57 1.89
CA ASP A 193 -4.27 -23.95 0.63
C ASP A 193 -4.91 -25.19 0.01
N LEU A 194 -5.30 -26.19 0.82
CA LEU A 194 -6.00 -27.38 0.34
C LEU A 194 -7.45 -27.09 -0.09
N VAL A 195 -8.12 -26.14 0.56
CA VAL A 195 -9.43 -25.64 0.14
C VAL A 195 -9.32 -24.94 -1.22
N LEU A 196 -8.35 -24.02 -1.37
CA LEU A 196 -8.10 -23.28 -2.60
C LEU A 196 -7.71 -24.19 -3.77
N GLN A 197 -7.03 -25.30 -3.48
CA GLN A 197 -6.66 -26.31 -4.47
C GLN A 197 -7.78 -27.33 -4.76
N ASP A 198 -8.95 -27.20 -4.14
CA ASP A 198 -10.09 -28.15 -4.19
C ASP A 198 -9.69 -29.60 -3.83
N LYS A 199 -8.58 -29.77 -3.10
CA LYS A 199 -8.04 -31.07 -2.68
C LYS A 199 -8.68 -31.57 -1.38
N LEU A 200 -9.12 -30.65 -0.53
CA LEU A 200 -9.69 -30.98 0.78
C LEU A 200 -10.91 -31.92 0.66
N LYS A 201 -11.77 -31.71 -0.35
CA LYS A 201 -12.97 -32.54 -0.59
C LYS A 201 -12.65 -34.01 -0.84
N ASN A 202 -11.47 -34.31 -1.39
CA ASN A 202 -11.04 -35.68 -1.66
C ASN A 202 -10.43 -36.37 -0.42
N MET A 203 -10.18 -35.61 0.65
CA MET A 203 -9.57 -36.09 1.89
C MET A 203 -10.58 -36.30 3.02
N LEU A 204 -11.81 -35.79 2.89
CA LEU A 204 -12.94 -36.00 3.81
C LEU A 204 -13.72 -37.24 3.38
#